data_AF-A0A7X6U422-F1
#
_entry.id   AF-A0A7X6U422-F1
#
_cell.length_a   1.000
_cell.length_b   1.000
_cell.length_c   1.000
_cell.angle_alpha   90.00
_cell.angle_beta   90.00
_cell.angle_gamma   90.00
#
_symmetry.space_group_name_H-M   'P 1'
#
loop_
_entity.id
_entity.type
_entity.pdbx_description
1 polymer ?
#
loop_
_entity_poly.entity_id
_entity_poly.type
_entity_poly.pdbx_seq_one_letter_code
_entity_poly.pdbx_strand_id
1 'polypeptide(L)' 'GFSHDVLHELPAGVTAETPTPTEIVLKGYDKQAVGQQAAKIRGYRPPEPYKGKGVRYVDEYVQLKEVKKK' A
#
# COMPACT_ATOMS: atom_id res chain seq x y z
N GLY A 1 2.87 -11.91 7.11
CA GLY A 1 4.06 -11.10 6.75
C GLY A 1 4.93 -11.95 5.87
N PHE A 2 5.84 -11.34 5.12
CA PHE A 2 6.88 -12.08 4.41
C PHE A 2 7.93 -12.59 5.41
N SER A 3 8.63 -13.67 5.07
CA SER A 3 9.72 -14.21 5.89
C SER A 3 11.01 -13.40 5.79
N HIS A 4 11.07 -12.46 4.85
CA HIS A 4 12.19 -11.56 4.59
C HIS A 4 11.68 -10.13 4.40
N ASP A 5 12.57 -9.16 4.55
CA ASP A 5 12.25 -7.75 4.39
C ASP A 5 11.99 -7.40 2.92
N VAL A 6 11.00 -6.55 2.69
CA VAL A 6 10.68 -6.04 1.34
C VAL A 6 11.32 -4.66 1.19
N LEU A 7 12.46 -4.61 0.51
CA LEU A 7 13.13 -3.36 0.17
C LEU A 7 12.53 -2.79 -1.13
N HIS A 8 12.16 -1.52 -1.10
CA HIS A 8 11.56 -0.83 -2.23
C HIS A 8 12.28 0.48 -2.51
N GLU A 9 12.97 0.54 -3.64
CA GLU A 9 13.67 1.74 -4.08
C GLU A 9 12.71 2.74 -4.72
N LEU A 10 12.77 3.99 -4.26
CA LEU A 10 11.97 5.09 -4.80
C LEU A 10 12.68 5.68 -6.02
N PRO A 11 11.94 5.96 -7.11
CA PRO A 11 12.50 6.64 -8.28
C PRO A 11 12.89 8.09 -7.93
N ALA A 12 13.84 8.64 -8.67
CA ALA A 12 14.28 10.01 -8.50
C ALA A 12 13.10 10.99 -8.61
N GLY A 13 12.96 11.86 -7.61
CA GLY A 13 11.88 12.86 -7.57
C GLY A 13 10.60 12.44 -6.85
N VAL A 14 10.53 11.21 -6.32
CA VAL A 14 9.50 10.77 -5.39
C VAL A 14 10.14 10.54 -4.01
N THR A 15 9.63 11.23 -3.00
CA THR A 15 10.03 11.06 -1.60
C THR A 15 8.92 10.34 -0.83
N ALA A 16 9.31 9.50 0.14
CA ALA A 16 8.38 8.86 1.05
C ALA A 16 8.63 9.37 2.46
N GLU A 17 7.56 9.74 3.16
CA GLU A 17 7.57 10.05 4.58
C GLU A 17 6.73 9.00 5.32
N THR A 18 7.23 8.55 6.47
CA THR A 18 6.55 7.59 7.34
C THR A 18 6.20 8.27 8.67
N PRO A 19 5.09 9.04 8.74
CA PRO A 19 4.70 9.74 9.96
C PRO A 19 4.33 8.76 11.08
N THR A 20 3.74 7.63 10.74
CA THR A 20 3.48 6.52 11.65
C THR A 20 4.03 5.21 11.06
N PRO A 21 4.29 4.17 11.87
CA PRO A 21 4.80 2.89 11.36
C PRO A 21 3.87 2.18 10.37
N THR A 22 2.59 2.58 10.30
CA THR A 22 1.55 1.96 9.47
C THR A 22 1.09 2.83 8.32
N GLU A 23 1.63 4.04 8.18
CA GLU A 23 1.24 5.00 7.14
C GLU A 23 2.45 5.44 6.33
N ILE A 24 2.28 5.50 5.02
CA ILE A 24 3.31 5.91 4.06
C ILE A 24 2.73 7.03 3.22
N VAL A 25 3.36 8.20 3.27
CA VAL A 25 2.99 9.37 2.48
C VAL A 25 4.00 9.54 1.36
N LEU A 26 3.55 9.36 0.12
CA LEU A 26 4.36 9.62 -1.07
C LEU A 26 4.17 11.07 -1.53
N LYS A 27 5.28 11.79 -1.70
CA LYS A 27 5.32 13.14 -2.26
C LYS A 27 6.20 13.14 -3.51
N GLY A 28 5.86 13.96 -4.48
CA GLY A 28 6.63 14.08 -5.70
C GLY A 28 6.06 15.15 -6.61
N TYR A 29 6.87 15.61 -7.56
CA TYR A 29 6.43 16.61 -8.53
C TYR A 29 5.57 16.01 -9.65
N ASP A 30 5.85 14.76 -10.04
CA ASP A 30 5.13 14.04 -11.09
C ASP A 30 4.07 13.09 -10.51
N LYS A 31 2.81 13.36 -10.86
CA LYS A 31 1.66 12.53 -10.46
C LYS A 31 1.71 11.12 -11.04
N GLN A 32 2.26 10.95 -12.25
CA GLN A 32 2.36 9.63 -12.87
C GLN A 32 3.35 8.75 -12.08
N ALA A 33 4.56 9.25 -11.84
CA ALA A 33 5.57 8.54 -11.05
C ALA A 33 5.07 8.20 -9.64
N VAL A 34 4.42 9.16 -8.96
CA VAL A 34 3.85 8.93 -7.61
C VAL A 34 2.78 7.84 -7.65
N GLY A 35 1.84 7.90 -8.61
CA GLY A 35 0.79 6.91 -8.76
C GLY A 35 1.32 5.51 -9.08
N GLN A 36 2.33 5.43 -9.96
CA GLN A 36 2.98 4.16 -10.30
C GLN A 36 3.67 3.55 -9.08
N GLN A 37 4.35 4.35 -8.28
CA GLN A 37 5.02 3.86 -7.08
C GLN A 37 4.01 3.43 -6.01
N ALA A 38 2.95 4.21 -5.81
CA ALA A 38 1.88 3.85 -4.89
C ALA A 38 1.21 2.51 -5.29
N ALA A 39 1.00 2.28 -6.59
CA ALA A 39 0.48 1.02 -7.11
C ALA A 39 1.44 -0.15 -6.90
N LYS A 40 2.76 0.04 -7.08
CA LYS A 40 3.78 -0.98 -6.78
C LYS A 40 3.77 -1.37 -5.31
N ILE A 41 3.73 -0.38 -4.40
CA ILE A 41 3.71 -0.61 -2.95
C ILE A 41 2.45 -1.40 -2.55
N ARG A 42 1.28 -1.01 -3.08
CA ARG A 42 0.02 -1.75 -2.89
C ARG A 42 0.10 -3.18 -3.42
N GLY A 43 0.83 -3.40 -4.51
CA GLY A 43 1.02 -4.70 -5.15
C GLY A 43 1.76 -5.73 -4.27
N TYR A 44 2.64 -5.30 -3.36
CA TYR A 44 3.35 -6.23 -2.47
C TYR A 44 2.41 -6.99 -1.55
N ARG A 45 1.36 -6.33 -1.05
CA ARG A 45 0.38 -6.95 -0.18
C ARG A 45 -0.99 -6.29 -0.37
N PRO A 46 -1.75 -6.66 -1.41
CA PRO A 46 -3.07 -6.09 -1.62
C PRO A 46 -4.01 -6.38 -0.44
N PRO A 47 -5.03 -5.55 -0.23
CA PRO A 47 -5.95 -5.72 0.89
C PRO A 47 -6.79 -6.97 0.68
N GLU A 48 -6.81 -7.85 1.68
CA GLU A 48 -7.58 -9.10 1.59
C GLU A 48 -9.09 -8.86 1.71
N PRO A 49 -9.93 -9.64 1.00
CA PRO A 49 -11.37 -9.40 0.93
C PRO A 49 -12.14 -9.81 2.18
N TYR A 50 -11.50 -10.41 3.20
CA TYR A 50 -12.20 -10.89 4.40
C TYR A 50 -11.98 -10.01 5.63
N LYS A 51 -10.72 -9.63 5.90
CA LYS A 51 -10.37 -8.78 7.05
C LYS A 51 -9.74 -7.44 6.65
N GLY A 52 -9.62 -7.17 5.35
CA GLY A 52 -9.05 -5.92 4.84
C GLY A 52 -7.58 -5.70 5.16
N LYS A 53 -6.86 -6.70 5.68
CA LYS A 53 -5.43 -6.58 6.00
C LYS A 53 -4.61 -6.54 4.71
N GLY A 54 -3.68 -5.60 4.64
CA GLY A 54 -2.82 -5.36 3.49
C GLY A 54 -2.47 -3.88 3.42
N VAL A 55 -1.83 -3.49 2.33
CA VAL A 55 -1.60 -2.09 1.95
C VAL A 55 -2.82 -1.62 1.18
N ARG A 56 -3.38 -0.47 1.57
CA ARG A 56 -4.52 0.19 0.93
C ARG A 56 -4.26 1.68 0.87
N TYR A 57 -4.98 2.39 -0.01
CA TYR A 57 -5.00 3.84 0.06
C TYR A 57 -5.87 4.31 1.24
N VAL A 58 -5.63 5.54 1.71
CA VAL A 58 -6.34 6.12 2.86
C VAL A 58 -7.85 6.18 2.59
N ASP A 59 -8.24 6.57 1.38
CA ASP A 59 -9.64 6.71 0.97
C ASP A 59 -10.19 5.50 0.18
N GLU A 60 -9.47 4.37 0.16
CA GLU A 60 -9.91 3.18 -0.57
C GLU A 60 -10.96 2.37 0.21
N TYR A 61 -12.15 2.23 -0.36
CA TYR A 61 -13.18 1.33 0.17
C TYR A 61 -12.90 -0.12 -0.21
N VAL A 62 -12.49 -0.94 0.77
CA VAL A 62 -12.25 -2.38 0.59
C VAL A 62 -13.54 -3.15 0.91
N GLN A 63 -14.14 -3.78 -0.10
CA GLN A 63 -15.31 -4.63 0.10
C GLN A 63 -14.93 -5.89 0.92
N LEU A 64 -15.55 -6.03 2.09
CA LEU A 64 -15.36 -7.18 2.97
C LEU A 64 -16.45 -8.22 2.72
N LYS A 65 -16.04 -9.47 2.54
CA LYS A 65 -16.90 -10.65 2.48
C LYS A 65 -16.91 -11.32 3.85
N GLU A 66 -18.10 -11.71 4.29
CA GLU A 66 -18.23 -12.50 5.51
C GLU A 66 -17.79 -13.95 5.28
N VAL A 67 -17.16 -14.52 6.31
CA VAL A 67 -16.86 -15.95 6.31
C VAL A 67 -18.15 -16.69 6.62
N LYS A 68 -18.70 -17.42 5.65
CA LYS A 68 -19.80 -18.35 5.91
C LYS A 68 -19.31 -19.44 6.86
N LYS A 69 -19.79 -19.41 8.11
CA LYS A 69 -19.71 -20.58 9.00
C LYS A 69 -20.71 -21.62 8.50
N LYS A 70 -20.25 -22.87 8.36
CA LYS A 70 -21.13 -24.03 8.22
C LYS A 70 -21.83 -24.30 9.54
#